data_AF-A0A842KHD1-F1
#
_entry.id   AF-A0A842KHD1-F1
#
_cell.length_a   1.000
_cell.length_b   1.000
_cell.length_c   1.000
_cell.angle_alpha   90.00
_cell.angle_beta   90.00
_cell.angle_gamma   90.00
#
_symmetry.space_group_name_H-M   'P 1'
#
loop_
_entity.id
_entity.type
_entity.pdbx_description
1 polymer ?
#
loop_
_entity_poly.entity_id
_entity_poly.type
_entity_poly.pdbx_seq_one_letter_code
_entity_poly.pdbx_strand_id
1 'polypeptide(L)'
;MKMVKIEREEKKERKIAPPPSQILFHYPKDDIKRLIGEIYRERNLEEIGFSRNEKQFDYPFLDELNFYIKNEAFKKMVFHSYEMAKEEKEAMGFIIGDLFYWEEEYTIAFDIITAPLDSSSFNVKFKRDAFGEIFDKLDEIKGDYIIVGWYHSHPGYSSFMSGTDLDTQKNYFNKRFHASIVIDPINKEARAFRIINEECFEIPYAIFK
;
A
#
# COMPACT_ATOMS: atom_id res chain seq x y z
N MET A 1 16.37 24.32 -5.85
CA MET A 1 15.27 23.47 -5.35
C MET A 1 13.98 24.27 -5.45
N LYS A 2 13.09 23.99 -6.41
CA LYS A 2 11.76 24.63 -6.43
C LYS A 2 10.96 24.06 -5.26
N MET A 3 10.55 24.89 -4.31
CA MET A 3 9.57 24.49 -3.32
C MET A 3 8.25 24.21 -4.05
N VAL A 4 7.81 22.96 -4.03
CA VAL A 4 6.45 22.63 -4.46
C VAL A 4 5.53 23.02 -3.30
N LYS A 5 4.72 24.04 -3.53
CA LYS A 5 3.74 24.54 -2.57
C LYS A 5 2.40 23.95 -2.98
N ILE A 6 1.77 23.17 -2.10
CA ILE A 6 0.39 22.73 -2.32
C ILE A 6 -0.47 23.99 -2.17
N GLU A 7 -0.94 24.54 -3.29
CA GLU A 7 -1.68 25.81 -3.29
C GLU A 7 -3.15 25.62 -2.90
N ARG A 8 -3.71 24.42 -3.15
CA ARG A 8 -5.09 24.05 -2.79
C ARG A 8 -5.28 22.53 -2.74
N GLU A 9 -6.07 22.05 -1.78
CA GLU A 9 -6.63 20.70 -1.79
C GLU A 9 -8.00 20.77 -2.49
N GLU A 10 -8.14 20.13 -3.64
CA GLU A 10 -9.42 20.08 -4.35
C GLU A 10 -10.24 18.88 -3.87
N LYS A 11 -11.48 19.13 -3.46
CA LYS A 11 -12.40 18.06 -3.09
C LYS A 11 -13.00 17.46 -4.35
N LYS A 12 -12.53 16.27 -4.73
CA LYS A 12 -13.01 15.55 -5.90
C LYS A 12 -14.42 14.99 -5.68
N GLU A 13 -15.27 15.10 -6.70
CA GLU A 13 -16.57 14.43 -6.72
C GLU A 13 -16.40 12.92 -6.95
N ARG A 14 -17.21 12.12 -6.27
CA ARG A 14 -17.15 10.66 -6.36
C ARG A 14 -17.66 10.19 -7.72
N LYS A 15 -16.94 9.24 -8.32
CA LYS A 15 -17.40 8.58 -9.54
C LYS A 15 -18.43 7.52 -9.19
N ILE A 16 -19.58 7.52 -9.86
CA ILE A 16 -20.63 6.52 -9.63
C ILE A 16 -20.39 5.33 -10.56
N ALA A 17 -20.04 4.18 -10.00
CA ALA A 17 -19.80 2.94 -10.75
C ALA A 17 -19.86 1.72 -9.81
N PRO A 18 -20.29 0.54 -10.28
CA PRO A 18 -20.24 -0.68 -9.47
C PRO A 18 -18.79 -1.13 -9.21
N PRO A 19 -18.51 -1.83 -8.08
CA PRO A 19 -17.18 -2.35 -7.82
C PRO A 19 -16.68 -3.33 -8.88
N PRO A 20 -15.34 -3.52 -9.01
CA PRO A 20 -14.78 -4.49 -9.95
C PRO A 20 -15.32 -5.91 -9.74
N SER A 21 -15.70 -6.59 -10.82
CA SER A 21 -16.26 -7.94 -10.78
C SER A 21 -15.26 -9.07 -11.07
N GLN A 22 -14.15 -8.77 -11.77
CA GLN A 22 -13.13 -9.76 -12.12
C GLN A 22 -12.09 -9.90 -10.99
N ILE A 23 -12.53 -10.41 -9.84
CA ILE A 23 -11.70 -10.64 -8.66
C ILE A 23 -10.79 -11.85 -8.87
N LEU A 24 -9.50 -11.67 -8.62
CA LEU A 24 -8.46 -12.68 -8.68
C LEU A 24 -8.07 -13.20 -7.29
N PHE A 25 -8.26 -12.38 -6.26
CA PHE A 25 -7.89 -12.67 -4.88
C PHE A 25 -8.70 -11.81 -3.90
N HIS A 26 -9.04 -12.35 -2.74
CA HIS A 26 -9.76 -11.67 -1.67
C HIS A 26 -9.09 -11.97 -0.32
N TYR A 27 -8.47 -10.96 0.29
CA TYR A 27 -7.95 -11.05 1.66
C TYR A 27 -9.08 -10.91 2.69
N PRO A 28 -9.11 -11.65 3.80
CA PRO A 28 -8.21 -12.75 4.19
C PRO A 28 -8.73 -14.14 3.77
N LYS A 29 -9.72 -14.22 2.86
CA LYS A 29 -10.37 -15.48 2.46
C LYS A 29 -9.41 -16.39 1.66
N ASP A 30 -8.58 -15.79 0.83
CA ASP A 30 -7.60 -16.46 -0.02
C ASP A 30 -6.19 -16.43 0.60
N ASP A 31 -5.35 -17.41 0.22
CA ASP A 31 -3.99 -17.58 0.75
C ASP A 31 -3.01 -16.56 0.14
N ILE A 32 -2.69 -15.51 0.92
CA ILE A 32 -1.77 -14.45 0.51
C ILE A 32 -0.35 -14.95 0.26
N LYS A 33 0.11 -15.94 1.04
CA LYS A 33 1.44 -16.52 0.94
C LYS A 33 1.60 -17.27 -0.38
N ARG A 34 0.55 -17.98 -0.78
CA ARG A 34 0.48 -18.62 -2.10
C ARG A 34 0.51 -17.58 -3.22
N LEU A 35 -0.28 -16.52 -3.15
CA LEU A 35 -0.31 -15.48 -4.19
C LEU A 35 1.06 -14.82 -4.37
N ILE A 36 1.70 -14.37 -3.29
CA ILE A 36 3.03 -13.74 -3.37
C ILE A 36 4.07 -14.75 -3.89
N GLY A 37 3.98 -16.02 -3.50
CA GLY A 37 4.81 -17.09 -4.05
C GLY A 37 4.62 -17.30 -5.56
N GLU A 38 3.40 -17.14 -6.07
CA GLU A 38 3.12 -17.15 -7.52
C GLU A 38 3.77 -15.95 -8.23
N ILE A 39 3.67 -14.75 -7.66
CA ILE A 39 4.34 -13.54 -8.18
C ILE A 39 5.87 -13.74 -8.26
N TYR A 40 6.47 -14.38 -7.24
CA TYR A 40 7.91 -14.65 -7.23
C TYR A 40 8.29 -15.63 -8.35
N ARG A 41 7.51 -16.69 -8.55
CA ARG A 41 7.73 -17.65 -9.65
C ARG A 41 7.58 -16.98 -11.02
N GLU A 42 6.56 -16.15 -11.22
CA GLU A 42 6.35 -15.41 -12.48
C GLU A 42 7.54 -14.51 -12.86
N ARG A 43 8.26 -14.00 -11.86
CA ARG A 43 9.41 -13.09 -12.02
C ARG A 43 10.77 -13.78 -11.84
N ASN A 44 10.80 -15.10 -11.62
CA ASN A 44 12.00 -15.88 -11.28
C ASN A 44 12.78 -15.29 -10.09
N LEU A 45 12.07 -14.88 -9.04
CA LEU A 45 12.68 -14.36 -7.81
C LEU A 45 13.05 -15.51 -6.86
N GLU A 46 14.25 -15.43 -6.30
CA GLU A 46 14.73 -16.40 -5.30
C GLU A 46 14.24 -16.03 -3.90
N GLU A 47 14.15 -17.02 -3.02
CA GLU A 47 13.86 -16.81 -1.60
C GLU A 47 14.97 -15.99 -0.92
N ILE A 48 14.59 -15.09 -0.02
CA ILE A 48 15.54 -14.27 0.74
C ILE A 48 15.98 -15.06 1.98
N GLY A 49 17.27 -15.34 2.08
CA GLY A 49 17.86 -16.31 3.02
C GLY A 49 18.03 -15.85 4.48
N PHE A 50 17.24 -14.89 4.97
CA PHE A 50 17.26 -14.48 6.38
C PHE A 50 15.86 -14.49 6.99
N SER A 51 15.81 -14.65 8.31
CA SER A 51 14.59 -14.60 9.11
C SER A 51 14.81 -13.66 10.28
N ARG A 52 13.72 -13.02 10.74
CA ARG A 52 13.72 -12.19 11.94
C ARG A 52 12.64 -12.72 12.89
N ASN A 53 12.66 -12.23 14.13
CA ASN A 53 11.62 -12.54 15.08
C ASN A 53 10.32 -11.86 14.61
N GLU A 54 9.39 -12.67 14.11
CA GLU A 54 8.04 -12.24 13.78
C GLU A 54 7.39 -11.55 14.97
N LYS A 55 6.68 -10.45 14.70
CA LYS A 55 5.88 -9.77 15.71
C LYS A 55 4.42 -10.11 15.51
N GLN A 56 3.72 -10.39 16.59
CA GLN A 56 2.29 -10.63 16.54
C GLN A 56 1.56 -9.41 17.10
N PHE A 57 0.68 -8.85 16.27
CA PHE A 57 -0.22 -7.76 16.65
C PHE A 57 -1.62 -8.12 16.16
N ASP A 58 -2.55 -8.09 17.11
CA ASP A 58 -3.97 -8.27 16.84
C ASP A 58 -4.62 -6.90 16.64
N TYR A 59 -5.41 -6.79 15.58
CA TYR A 59 -6.21 -5.61 15.28
C TYR A 59 -7.67 -6.05 15.16
N PRO A 60 -8.63 -5.21 15.56
CA PRO A 60 -10.02 -5.45 15.20
C PRO A 60 -10.14 -5.50 13.66
N PHE A 61 -10.92 -6.46 13.17
CA PHE A 61 -11.14 -6.66 11.74
C PHE A 61 -12.44 -5.98 11.30
N LEU A 62 -12.36 -5.12 10.29
CA LEU A 62 -13.53 -4.46 9.71
C LEU A 62 -13.99 -5.23 8.47
N ASP A 63 -15.05 -6.04 8.59
CA ASP A 63 -15.53 -6.92 7.52
C ASP A 63 -16.35 -6.19 6.43
N GLU A 64 -15.78 -5.13 5.85
CA GLU A 64 -16.35 -4.31 4.77
C GLU A 64 -15.36 -4.26 3.60
N LEU A 65 -15.65 -4.95 2.50
CA LEU A 65 -14.79 -4.95 1.30
C LEU A 65 -15.04 -3.70 0.45
N ASN A 66 -14.25 -2.66 0.70
CA ASN A 66 -14.32 -1.38 -0.02
C ASN A 66 -12.93 -0.90 -0.51
N PHE A 67 -11.96 -1.81 -0.59
CA PHE A 67 -10.62 -1.54 -1.11
C PHE A 67 -10.24 -2.56 -2.18
N TYR A 68 -10.12 -2.07 -3.41
CA TYR A 68 -9.81 -2.88 -4.59
C TYR A 68 -8.48 -2.46 -5.16
N ILE A 69 -7.64 -3.42 -5.52
CA ILE A 69 -6.27 -3.17 -5.99
C ILE A 69 -6.11 -3.80 -7.37
N LYS A 70 -5.67 -3.01 -8.35
CA LYS A 70 -5.27 -3.56 -9.66
C LYS A 70 -4.14 -4.55 -9.46
N ASN A 71 -4.22 -5.72 -10.10
CA ASN A 71 -3.20 -6.76 -10.02
C ASN A 71 -1.79 -6.25 -10.27
N GLU A 72 -1.62 -5.40 -11.28
CA GLU A 72 -0.32 -4.80 -11.59
C GLU A 72 0.19 -3.85 -10.50
N ALA A 73 -0.70 -3.09 -9.84
CA ALA A 73 -0.32 -2.24 -8.72
C ALA A 73 0.18 -3.09 -7.54
N PHE A 74 -0.54 -4.17 -7.21
CA PHE A 74 -0.12 -5.09 -6.15
C PHE A 74 1.21 -5.77 -6.46
N LYS A 75 1.40 -6.25 -7.70
CA LYS A 75 2.68 -6.83 -8.16
C LYS A 75 3.84 -5.84 -8.06
N LYS A 76 3.62 -4.56 -8.41
CA LYS A 76 4.64 -3.50 -8.27
C LYS A 76 5.01 -3.27 -6.80
N MET A 77 4.04 -3.28 -5.87
CA MET A 77 4.32 -3.17 -4.43
C MET A 77 5.17 -4.34 -3.94
N VAL A 78 4.76 -5.57 -4.24
CA VAL A 78 5.47 -6.81 -3.86
C VAL A 78 6.90 -6.81 -4.41
N PHE A 79 7.07 -6.46 -5.68
CA PHE A 79 8.38 -6.41 -6.31
C PHE A 79 9.28 -5.34 -5.68
N HIS A 80 8.79 -4.14 -5.43
CA HIS A 80 9.58 -3.11 -4.75
C HIS A 80 9.99 -3.54 -3.34
N SER A 81 9.05 -4.13 -2.58
CA SER A 81 9.33 -4.66 -1.24
C SER A 81 10.40 -5.75 -1.26
N TYR A 82 10.34 -6.67 -2.23
CA TYR A 82 11.36 -7.70 -2.44
C TYR A 82 12.74 -7.10 -2.73
N GLU A 83 12.81 -6.14 -3.66
CA GLU A 83 14.08 -5.53 -4.07
C GLU A 83 14.78 -4.84 -2.88
N MET A 84 14.04 -4.11 -2.06
CA MET A 84 14.57 -3.46 -0.86
C MET A 84 14.98 -4.48 0.22
N ALA A 85 14.24 -5.58 0.36
CA ALA A 85 14.55 -6.63 1.33
C ALA A 85 15.87 -7.36 1.03
N LYS A 86 16.33 -7.42 -0.23
CA LYS A 86 17.67 -7.96 -0.57
C LYS A 86 18.81 -7.16 0.07
N GLU A 87 18.58 -5.89 0.36
CA GLU A 87 19.50 -5.02 1.09
C GLU A 87 19.13 -4.88 2.57
N GLU A 88 18.22 -5.73 3.07
CA GLU A 88 17.66 -5.67 4.42
C GLU A 88 17.01 -4.31 4.77
N LYS A 89 16.40 -3.66 3.77
CA LYS A 89 15.76 -2.35 3.92
C LYS A 89 14.25 -2.43 3.73
N GLU A 90 13.55 -1.52 4.38
CA GLU A 90 12.13 -1.30 4.17
C GLU A 90 11.88 -0.51 2.86
N ALA A 91 10.82 -0.86 2.14
CA ALA A 91 10.30 -0.13 0.99
C ALA A 91 9.16 0.79 1.44
N MET A 92 8.88 1.85 0.67
CA MET A 92 7.62 2.59 0.78
C MET A 92 7.19 3.20 -0.55
N GLY A 93 5.91 3.52 -0.66
CA GLY A 93 5.37 4.26 -1.80
C GLY A 93 3.95 4.77 -1.55
N PHE A 94 3.49 5.68 -2.40
CA PHE A 94 2.10 6.12 -2.42
C PHE A 94 1.26 5.21 -3.31
N ILE A 95 0.02 4.97 -2.89
CA ILE A 95 -0.97 4.23 -3.67
C ILE A 95 -1.82 5.24 -4.42
N ILE A 96 -1.78 5.15 -5.74
CA ILE A 96 -2.50 6.03 -6.65
C ILE A 96 -3.80 5.34 -7.04
N GLY A 97 -4.91 6.06 -6.93
CA GLY A 97 -6.22 5.49 -7.17
C GLY A 97 -7.30 6.53 -7.36
N ASP A 98 -8.54 6.11 -7.15
CA ASP A 98 -9.69 6.99 -7.14
C ASP A 98 -10.78 6.50 -6.18
N LEU A 99 -11.71 7.40 -5.89
CA LEU A 99 -12.85 7.19 -5.01
C LEU A 99 -14.13 7.00 -5.82
N PHE A 100 -14.83 5.93 -5.53
CA PHE A 100 -16.07 5.57 -6.20
C PHE A 100 -17.21 5.41 -5.21
N TYR A 101 -18.43 5.44 -5.73
CA TYR A 101 -19.66 5.19 -4.99
C TYR A 101 -20.60 4.32 -5.81
N TRP A 102 -21.25 3.34 -5.15
CA TRP A 102 -22.36 2.60 -5.74
C TRP A 102 -23.52 2.51 -4.75
N GLU A 103 -23.40 1.59 -3.79
CA GLU A 103 -24.24 1.50 -2.59
C GLU A 103 -23.50 2.06 -1.37
N GLU A 104 -22.17 1.89 -1.37
CA GLU A 104 -21.24 2.44 -0.41
C GLU A 104 -20.03 3.06 -1.12
N GLU A 105 -19.23 3.81 -0.36
CA GLU A 105 -17.97 4.39 -0.85
C GLU A 105 -16.89 3.31 -0.90
N TYR A 106 -16.17 3.21 -2.01
CA TYR A 106 -15.04 2.30 -2.15
C TYR A 106 -13.89 2.94 -2.93
N THR A 107 -12.70 2.38 -2.74
CA THR A 107 -11.47 2.85 -3.37
C THR A 107 -10.95 1.83 -4.35
N ILE A 108 -10.44 2.32 -5.48
CA ILE A 108 -9.66 1.50 -6.40
C ILE A 108 -8.24 2.05 -6.46
N ALA A 109 -7.26 1.24 -6.08
CA ALA A 109 -5.85 1.47 -6.34
C ALA A 109 -5.51 1.05 -7.77
N PHE A 110 -5.10 2.01 -8.59
CA PHE A 110 -4.74 1.80 -9.99
C PHE A 110 -3.26 1.52 -10.18
N ASP A 111 -2.41 2.22 -9.43
CA ASP A 111 -0.95 2.15 -9.55
C ASP A 111 -0.27 2.59 -8.26
N ILE A 112 1.07 2.63 -8.26
CA ILE A 112 1.90 3.14 -7.18
C ILE A 112 2.93 4.15 -7.67
N ILE A 113 3.37 5.00 -6.77
CA ILE A 113 4.56 5.84 -6.96
C ILE A 113 5.54 5.60 -5.81
N THR A 114 6.80 5.42 -6.17
CA THR A 114 7.93 5.48 -5.25
C THR A 114 9.04 6.34 -5.84
N ALA A 115 10.01 6.70 -5.02
CA ALA A 115 11.16 7.54 -5.34
C ALA A 115 12.28 7.21 -4.34
N PRO A 116 13.50 7.73 -4.50
CA PRO A 116 14.62 7.41 -3.60
C PRO A 116 14.28 7.55 -2.10
N LEU A 117 14.63 6.51 -1.34
CA LEU A 117 14.31 6.37 0.08
C LEU A 117 15.54 6.55 0.98
N ASP A 118 15.36 7.18 2.13
CA ASP A 118 16.25 7.05 3.29
C ASP A 118 15.68 5.90 4.14
N SER A 119 16.30 4.72 4.02
CA SER A 119 15.73 3.46 4.51
C SER A 119 16.76 2.62 5.26
N SER A 120 16.26 1.96 6.31
CA SER A 120 16.94 1.00 7.16
C SER A 120 16.07 -0.25 7.33
N SER A 121 16.43 -1.15 8.23
CA SER A 121 15.66 -2.37 8.49
C SER A 121 14.41 -2.18 9.39
N PHE A 122 14.17 -0.98 9.89
CA PHE A 122 13.07 -0.68 10.83
C PHE A 122 12.47 0.73 10.65
N ASN A 123 12.90 1.45 9.62
CA ASN A 123 12.39 2.77 9.30
C ASN A 123 12.65 3.12 7.84
N VAL A 124 11.66 3.78 7.23
CA VAL A 124 11.72 4.28 5.86
C VAL A 124 11.05 5.66 5.76
N LYS A 125 11.62 6.51 4.91
CA LYS A 125 11.02 7.78 4.46
C LYS A 125 11.54 8.15 3.08
N PHE A 126 10.79 8.96 2.32
CA PHE A 126 11.33 9.56 1.11
C PHE A 126 12.50 10.49 1.43
N LYS A 127 13.55 10.46 0.61
CA LYS A 127 14.61 11.48 0.69
C LYS A 127 14.02 12.85 0.36
N ARG A 128 14.55 13.91 0.99
CA ARG A 128 14.00 15.28 0.82
C ARG A 128 14.12 15.78 -0.63
N ASP A 129 15.13 15.35 -1.35
CA ASP A 129 15.36 15.66 -2.76
C ASP A 129 14.53 14.78 -3.73
N ALA A 130 13.95 13.68 -3.26
CA ALA A 130 13.12 12.78 -4.06
C ALA A 130 11.72 13.34 -4.37
N PHE A 131 11.25 14.37 -3.65
CA PHE A 131 9.92 14.93 -3.85
C PHE A 131 9.73 15.50 -5.27
N GLY A 132 10.78 16.09 -5.87
CA GLY A 132 10.70 16.55 -7.27
C GLY A 132 10.31 15.41 -8.23
N GLU A 133 10.97 14.27 -8.10
CA GLU A 133 10.69 13.07 -8.89
C GLU A 133 9.28 12.51 -8.63
N ILE A 134 8.80 12.57 -7.37
CA ILE A 134 7.43 12.17 -7.04
C ILE A 134 6.43 13.06 -7.80
N PHE A 135 6.63 14.38 -7.81
CA PHE A 135 5.75 15.30 -8.52
C PHE A 135 5.82 15.09 -10.04
N ASP A 136 7.00 14.90 -10.61
CA ASP A 136 7.16 14.61 -12.04
C ASP A 136 6.39 13.33 -12.43
N LYS A 137 6.50 12.26 -11.62
CA LYS A 137 5.73 11.01 -11.83
C LYS A 137 4.23 11.21 -11.67
N LEU A 138 3.80 12.06 -10.74
CA LEU A 138 2.40 12.40 -10.53
C LEU A 138 1.81 13.17 -11.72
N ASP A 139 2.59 14.06 -12.33
CA ASP A 139 2.20 14.84 -13.51
C ASP A 139 2.09 13.99 -14.79
N GLU A 140 2.78 12.84 -14.84
CA GLU A 140 2.69 11.89 -15.96
C GLU A 140 1.42 11.03 -15.93
N ILE A 141 0.71 10.96 -14.79
CA ILE A 141 -0.52 10.18 -14.68
C ILE A 141 -1.63 10.86 -15.49
N LYS A 142 -2.16 10.13 -16.47
CA LYS A 142 -3.28 10.59 -17.29
C LYS A 142 -4.61 10.39 -16.58
N GLY A 143 -5.43 11.44 -16.56
CA GLY A 143 -6.77 11.43 -15.99
C GLY A 143 -6.76 11.70 -14.48
N ASP A 144 -7.95 11.78 -13.90
CA ASP A 144 -8.06 12.17 -12.49
C ASP A 144 -7.64 11.03 -11.56
N TYR A 145 -6.79 11.35 -10.60
CA TYR A 145 -6.38 10.44 -9.53
C TYR A 145 -6.45 11.15 -8.16
N ILE A 146 -6.36 10.36 -7.11
CA ILE A 146 -6.01 10.81 -5.76
C ILE A 146 -4.99 9.82 -5.18
N ILE A 147 -4.28 10.25 -4.14
CA ILE A 147 -3.54 9.30 -3.29
C ILE A 147 -4.58 8.62 -2.39
N VAL A 148 -4.80 7.33 -2.58
CA VAL A 148 -5.78 6.54 -1.80
C VAL A 148 -5.13 5.85 -0.60
N GLY A 149 -3.83 6.05 -0.40
CA GLY A 149 -3.09 5.39 0.66
C GLY A 149 -1.59 5.34 0.41
N TRP A 150 -0.94 4.46 1.15
CA TRP A 150 0.49 4.19 1.03
C TRP A 150 0.74 2.70 1.31
N TYR A 151 1.92 2.24 0.93
CA TYR A 151 2.40 0.93 1.34
C TYR A 151 3.81 1.06 1.87
N HIS A 152 4.19 0.12 2.73
CA HIS A 152 5.56 -0.09 3.16
C HIS A 152 5.85 -1.56 3.40
N SER A 153 7.13 -1.90 3.58
CA SER A 153 7.53 -3.28 3.85
C SER A 153 8.18 -3.45 5.22
N HIS A 154 7.98 -4.63 5.80
CA HIS A 154 8.61 -5.10 7.03
C HIS A 154 9.33 -6.43 6.74
N PRO A 155 10.59 -6.43 6.25
CA PRO A 155 11.27 -7.66 5.84
C PRO A 155 11.52 -8.63 7.01
N GLY A 156 10.72 -9.70 7.09
CA GLY A 156 10.84 -10.78 8.07
C GLY A 156 10.21 -10.52 9.44
N TYR A 157 9.48 -9.42 9.62
CA TYR A 157 8.87 -9.04 10.91
C TYR A 157 7.37 -9.33 11.03
N SER A 158 6.74 -9.86 9.98
CA SER A 158 5.29 -9.89 9.76
C SER A 158 4.69 -8.54 9.36
N SER A 159 3.47 -8.57 8.83
CA SER A 159 2.74 -7.37 8.40
C SER A 159 1.91 -6.79 9.55
N PHE A 160 2.34 -5.65 10.11
CA PHE A 160 1.64 -4.95 11.20
C PHE A 160 1.93 -3.44 11.14
N MET A 161 1.15 -2.63 11.86
CA MET A 161 1.37 -1.19 11.99
C MET A 161 2.19 -0.89 13.26
N SER A 162 3.44 -0.43 13.09
CA SER A 162 4.28 0.07 14.18
C SER A 162 3.78 1.42 14.72
N GLY A 163 4.34 1.90 15.84
CA GLY A 163 4.03 3.23 16.37
C GLY A 163 4.27 4.35 15.34
N THR A 164 5.38 4.27 14.61
CA THR A 164 5.72 5.20 13.52
C THR A 164 4.72 5.12 12.36
N ASP A 165 4.23 3.93 12.05
CA ASP A 165 3.26 3.73 10.97
C ASP A 165 1.89 4.30 11.35
N LEU A 166 1.48 4.09 12.61
CA LEU A 166 0.27 4.67 13.16
C LEU A 166 0.34 6.20 13.15
N ASP A 167 1.46 6.79 13.57
CA ASP A 167 1.66 8.23 13.52
C ASP A 167 1.64 8.76 12.07
N THR A 168 2.27 8.05 11.14
CA THR A 168 2.25 8.41 9.72
C THR A 168 0.84 8.36 9.16
N GLN A 169 0.10 7.29 9.45
CA GLN A 169 -1.29 7.14 9.01
C GLN A 169 -2.20 8.24 9.60
N LYS A 170 -2.09 8.53 10.90
CA LYS A 170 -2.90 9.56 11.58
C LYS A 170 -2.61 10.97 11.07
N ASN A 171 -1.36 11.28 10.76
CA ASN A 171 -0.96 12.65 10.40
C ASN A 171 -1.12 12.94 8.91
N TYR A 172 -0.86 11.96 8.03
CA TYR A 172 -0.82 12.20 6.58
C TYR A 172 -1.91 11.45 5.80
N PHE A 173 -2.42 10.35 6.34
CA PHE A 173 -3.39 9.47 5.65
C PHE A 173 -4.68 9.30 6.47
N ASN A 174 -5.28 10.42 6.85
CA ASN A 174 -6.35 10.47 7.87
C ASN A 174 -7.80 10.50 7.35
N LYS A 175 -8.02 10.29 6.05
CA LYS A 175 -9.37 10.18 5.48
C LYS A 175 -9.84 8.73 5.61
N ARG A 176 -11.15 8.51 5.79
CA ARG A 176 -11.74 7.17 5.96
C ARG A 176 -11.37 6.19 4.83
N PHE A 177 -11.14 6.69 3.62
CA PHE A 177 -10.77 5.89 2.46
C PHE A 177 -9.27 5.58 2.37
N HIS A 178 -8.40 6.30 3.10
CA HIS A 178 -6.96 6.08 3.04
C HIS A 178 -6.57 4.75 3.68
N ALA A 179 -5.95 3.86 2.90
CA ALA A 179 -5.42 2.58 3.38
C ALA A 179 -3.89 2.60 3.53
N SER A 180 -3.37 1.80 4.46
CA SER A 180 -1.97 1.38 4.51
C SER A 180 -1.86 -0.10 4.15
N ILE A 181 -0.93 -0.49 3.29
CA ILE A 181 -0.60 -1.91 3.05
C ILE A 181 0.80 -2.18 3.58
N VAL A 182 0.92 -3.13 4.51
CA VAL A 182 2.21 -3.59 5.03
C VAL A 182 2.53 -4.93 4.37
N ILE A 183 3.70 -5.03 3.74
CA ILE A 183 4.14 -6.23 3.02
C ILE A 183 5.37 -6.81 3.70
N ASP A 184 5.32 -8.09 4.07
CA ASP A 184 6.51 -8.85 4.42
C ASP A 184 6.93 -9.72 3.23
N PRO A 185 7.95 -9.31 2.45
CA PRO A 185 8.40 -10.07 1.28
C PRO A 185 9.09 -11.39 1.64
N ILE A 186 9.50 -11.59 2.90
CA ILE A 186 10.19 -12.81 3.34
C ILE A 186 9.15 -13.84 3.77
N ASN A 187 8.26 -13.43 4.65
CA ASN A 187 7.17 -14.28 5.14
C ASN A 187 6.02 -14.42 4.13
N LYS A 188 6.04 -13.60 3.06
CA LYS A 188 5.03 -13.54 2.00
C LYS A 188 3.66 -13.17 2.56
N GLU A 189 3.65 -12.12 3.35
CA GLU A 189 2.43 -11.55 3.93
C GLU A 189 2.14 -10.20 3.29
N ALA A 190 0.85 -9.84 3.24
CA ALA A 190 0.42 -8.49 2.94
C ALA A 190 -0.91 -8.22 3.64
N ARG A 191 -0.89 -7.32 4.62
CA ARG A 191 -2.06 -6.91 5.41
C ARG A 191 -2.39 -5.45 5.14
N ALA A 192 -3.67 -5.12 5.12
CA ALA A 192 -4.13 -3.75 4.89
C ALA A 192 -4.81 -3.18 6.14
N PHE A 193 -4.60 -1.90 6.38
CA PHE A 193 -5.04 -1.22 7.59
C PHE A 193 -5.68 0.13 7.30
N ARG A 194 -6.59 0.55 8.18
CA ARG A 194 -7.16 1.89 8.22
C ARG A 194 -7.25 2.39 9.65
N ILE A 195 -7.24 3.70 9.81
CA ILE A 195 -7.55 4.33 11.09
C ILE A 195 -8.94 4.95 11.01
N ILE A 196 -9.82 4.53 11.92
CA ILE A 196 -11.19 5.03 12.07
C ILE A 196 -11.34 5.46 13.53
N ASN A 197 -11.69 6.73 13.75
CA ASN A 197 -11.83 7.29 15.10
C ASN A 197 -10.61 7.01 16.01
N GLU A 198 -9.40 7.23 15.47
CA GLU A 198 -8.10 7.02 16.13
C GLU A 198 -7.69 5.56 16.43
N GLU A 199 -8.57 4.61 16.15
CA GLU A 199 -8.33 3.17 16.28
C GLU A 199 -7.88 2.55 14.95
N CYS A 200 -6.93 1.63 15.01
CA CYS A 200 -6.40 0.93 13.83
C CYS A 200 -7.16 -0.38 13.61
N PHE A 201 -7.74 -0.52 12.43
CA PHE A 201 -8.43 -1.73 11.99
C PHE A 201 -7.64 -2.40 10.88
N GLU A 202 -7.59 -3.73 10.92
CA GLU A 202 -7.26 -4.51 9.74
C GLU A 202 -8.49 -4.55 8.82
N ILE A 203 -8.27 -4.41 7.52
CA ILE A 203 -9.33 -4.36 6.52
C ILE A 203 -9.14 -5.42 5.42
N PRO A 204 -10.23 -5.97 4.85
CA PRO A 204 -10.15 -6.80 3.65
C PRO A 204 -9.75 -5.94 2.45
N TYR A 205 -9.15 -6.58 1.45
CA TYR A 205 -8.95 -6.03 0.13
C TYR A 205 -9.15 -7.11 -0.93
N ALA A 206 -9.47 -6.69 -2.15
CA ALA A 206 -9.58 -7.59 -3.29
C ALA A 206 -8.64 -7.15 -4.41
N ILE A 207 -7.94 -8.11 -5.00
CA ILE A 207 -7.13 -7.88 -6.19
C ILE A 207 -7.96 -8.26 -7.40
N PHE A 208 -8.00 -7.39 -8.39
CA PHE A 208 -8.75 -7.61 -9.62
C PHE A 208 -7.87 -7.40 -10.85
N LYS A 209 -8.32 -7.95 -11.98
CA LYS A 209 -7.61 -7.86 -13.27
C LYS A 209 -7.29 -6.43 -13.69
#